data_AF-A0AAW9KJP7-F1
#
_entry.id   AF-A0AAW9KJP7-F1
#
_cell.length_a   1.000
_cell.length_b   1.000
_cell.length_c   1.000
_cell.angle_alpha   90.00
_cell.angle_beta   90.00
_cell.angle_gamma   90.00
#
_symmetry.space_group_name_H-M   'P 1'
#
loop_
_entity.id
_entity.type
_entity.pdbx_description
1 polymer ?
#
loop_
_entity_poly.entity_id
_entity_poly.type
_entity_poly.pdbx_seq_one_letter_code
_entity_poly.pdbx_strand_id
1 'polypeptide(L)'
;MKKVYNLLFVLHVFVGLGAIGGGSMAILNPQGPGGISTEVLKNSPFSNFLIPGIILCTAIGLGNVFSAVSIIFKSKYQGYISSIVSWALVVWIIVQCIMLEMIIYLH
;
A
#
# COMPACT_ATOMS: atom_id res chain seq x y z
N MET A 1 0.42 23.40 12.83
CA MET A 1 -0.73 22.62 12.33
C MET A 1 -0.86 22.60 10.80
N LYS A 2 -1.00 23.73 10.09
CA LYS A 2 -1.15 23.74 8.60
C LYS A 2 -0.05 22.98 7.84
N LYS A 3 1.22 23.14 8.22
CA LYS A 3 2.36 22.44 7.59
C LYS A 3 2.27 20.91 7.72
N VAL A 4 1.80 20.41 8.86
CA VAL A 4 1.63 18.97 9.12
C VAL A 4 0.56 18.39 8.21
N TYR A 5 -0.59 19.06 8.07
CA TYR A 5 -1.66 18.60 7.19
C TYR A 5 -1.26 18.61 5.71
N ASN A 6 -0.49 19.61 5.27
CA ASN A 6 0.05 19.63 3.92
C ASN A 6 1.02 18.46 3.68
N LEU A 7 1.88 18.15 4.65
CA LEU A 7 2.79 17.00 4.55
C LEU A 7 2.01 15.67 4.49
N LEU A 8 1.05 15.47 5.40
CA LEU A 8 0.19 14.28 5.41
C LEU A 8 -0.57 14.11 4.10
N PHE A 9 -1.08 15.20 3.54
CA PHE A 9 -1.75 15.18 2.25
C PHE A 9 -0.83 14.68 1.14
N VAL A 10 0.38 15.27 1.03
CA VAL A 10 1.37 14.86 0.01
C VAL A 10 1.76 13.39 0.18
N LEU A 11 1.98 12.94 1.41
CA LEU A 11 2.32 11.55 1.70
C LEU A 11 1.18 10.59 1.32
N HIS A 12 -0.05 10.87 1.70
CA HIS A 12 -1.20 10.03 1.34
C HIS A 12 -1.42 9.98 -0.17
N VAL A 13 -1.27 11.10 -0.89
CA VAL A 13 -1.36 11.10 -2.36
C VAL A 13 -0.24 10.26 -2.97
N PHE A 14 1.01 10.45 -2.53
CA PHE A 14 2.15 9.70 -3.04
C PHE A 14 2.00 8.20 -2.83
N VAL A 15 1.67 7.79 -1.60
CA VAL A 15 1.46 6.37 -1.25
C VAL A 15 0.24 5.81 -1.99
N GLY A 16 -0.88 6.55 -2.04
CA GLY A 16 -2.09 6.11 -2.70
C GLY A 16 -1.89 5.85 -4.19
N LEU A 17 -1.25 6.79 -4.89
CA LEU A 17 -0.93 6.63 -6.32
C LEU A 17 0.07 5.49 -6.55
N GLY A 18 1.11 5.37 -5.72
CA GLY A 18 2.08 4.28 -5.80
C GLY A 18 1.42 2.91 -5.58
N ALA A 19 0.52 2.79 -4.61
CA ALA A 19 -0.18 1.55 -4.30
C ALA A 19 -1.22 1.18 -5.39
N ILE A 20 -1.93 2.16 -5.97
CA ILE A 20 -2.82 1.91 -7.12
C ILE A 20 -1.99 1.49 -8.35
N GLY A 21 -0.87 2.15 -8.62
CA GLY A 21 0.03 1.78 -9.72
C GLY A 21 0.61 0.37 -9.54
N GLY A 22 1.21 0.09 -8.39
CA GLY A 22 1.75 -1.24 -8.06
C GLY A 22 0.68 -2.32 -8.06
N GLY A 23 -0.47 -2.05 -7.45
CA GLY A 23 -1.59 -2.98 -7.37
C GLY A 23 -2.22 -3.25 -8.74
N SER A 24 -2.39 -2.24 -9.58
CA SER A 24 -2.93 -2.42 -10.94
C SER A 24 -1.98 -3.23 -11.84
N MET A 25 -0.66 -3.03 -11.77
CA MET A 25 0.30 -3.88 -12.46
C MET A 25 0.20 -5.36 -12.01
N ALA A 26 0.05 -5.58 -10.70
CA ALA A 26 -0.18 -6.90 -10.11
C ALA A 26 -1.50 -7.55 -10.52
N ILE A 27 -2.56 -6.75 -10.75
CA ILE A 27 -3.86 -7.25 -11.21
C ILE A 27 -3.84 -7.56 -12.71
N LEU A 28 -3.25 -6.69 -13.52
CA LEU A 28 -3.22 -6.83 -14.98
C LEU A 28 -2.29 -7.95 -15.45
N ASN A 29 -1.17 -8.15 -14.75
CA ASN A 29 -0.26 -9.26 -15.02
C ASN A 29 0.15 -9.98 -13.73
N PRO A 30 -0.72 -10.87 -13.18
CA PRO A 30 -0.47 -11.55 -11.92
C PRO A 30 0.74 -12.49 -11.92
N GLN A 31 1.21 -12.92 -13.09
CA GLN A 31 2.32 -13.87 -13.25
C GLN A 31 3.67 -13.19 -13.44
N GLY A 32 3.67 -11.88 -13.72
CA GLY A 32 4.88 -11.15 -14.08
C GLY A 32 4.73 -9.64 -13.89
N PRO A 33 4.22 -9.14 -12.75
CA PRO A 33 3.97 -7.72 -12.62
C PRO A 33 5.26 -6.92 -12.70
N GLY A 34 5.34 -5.99 -13.66
CA GLY A 34 6.56 -5.22 -13.90
C GLY A 34 7.80 -6.06 -14.25
N GLY A 35 7.61 -7.31 -14.70
CA GLY A 35 8.71 -8.24 -14.99
C GLY A 35 9.20 -9.07 -13.80
N ILE A 36 8.54 -8.99 -12.63
CA ILE A 36 8.89 -9.79 -11.44
C ILE A 36 8.29 -11.19 -11.56
N SER A 37 9.13 -12.23 -11.53
CA SER A 37 8.68 -13.63 -11.55
C SER A 37 7.92 -14.00 -10.28
N THR A 38 6.92 -14.89 -10.39
CA THR A 38 6.20 -15.46 -9.23
C THR A 38 7.05 -16.36 -8.35
N GLU A 39 8.29 -16.68 -8.75
CA GLU A 39 9.24 -17.42 -7.91
C GLU A 39 9.50 -16.74 -6.55
N VAL A 40 9.41 -15.40 -6.48
CA VAL A 40 9.55 -14.67 -5.21
C VAL A 40 8.40 -14.94 -4.23
N LEU A 41 7.28 -15.51 -4.70
CA LEU A 41 6.15 -15.93 -3.89
C LEU A 41 6.24 -17.41 -3.48
N LYS A 42 7.35 -18.12 -3.75
CA LYS A 42 7.48 -19.56 -3.42
C LYS A 42 7.20 -19.88 -1.94
N ASN A 43 7.51 -18.96 -1.04
CA ASN A 43 7.29 -19.08 0.40
C ASN A 43 6.04 -18.31 0.89
N SER A 44 5.24 -17.79 -0.05
CA SER A 44 3.97 -17.11 0.21
C SER A 44 2.79 -18.09 0.16
N PRO A 45 1.69 -17.82 0.89
CA PRO A 45 0.44 -18.56 0.71
C PRO A 45 -0.24 -18.32 -0.65
N PHE A 46 0.28 -17.41 -1.50
CA PHE A 46 -0.30 -17.05 -2.79
C PHE A 46 0.52 -17.60 -3.95
N SER A 47 -0.15 -18.13 -4.98
CA SER A 47 0.49 -18.63 -6.19
C SER A 47 0.77 -17.55 -7.25
N ASN A 48 0.22 -16.35 -7.08
CA ASN A 48 0.39 -15.22 -7.99
C ASN A 48 0.12 -13.87 -7.28
N PHE A 49 0.40 -12.77 -7.97
CA PHE A 49 0.27 -11.42 -7.42
C PHE A 49 -1.15 -10.85 -7.46
N LEU A 50 -2.18 -11.60 -7.90
CA LEU A 50 -3.53 -11.07 -8.06
C LEU A 50 -4.12 -10.63 -6.72
N ILE A 51 -4.17 -11.53 -5.74
CA ILE A 51 -4.75 -11.25 -4.41
C ILE A 51 -3.97 -10.14 -3.70
N PRO A 52 -2.61 -10.21 -3.63
CA PRO A 52 -1.83 -9.11 -3.06
C PRO A 52 -2.03 -7.79 -3.80
N GLY A 53 -2.15 -7.82 -5.13
CA GLY A 53 -2.40 -6.65 -5.96
C GLY A 53 -3.74 -5.99 -5.70
N ILE A 54 -4.80 -6.79 -5.51
CA ILE A 54 -6.14 -6.29 -5.14
C ILE A 54 -6.08 -5.61 -3.78
N ILE A 55 -5.47 -6.23 -2.77
CA ILE A 55 -5.36 -5.65 -1.42
C ILE A 55 -4.55 -4.35 -1.46
N LEU A 56 -3.42 -4.34 -2.16
CA LEU A 56 -2.59 -3.14 -2.32
C LEU A 56 -3.34 -2.01 -3.04
N CYS A 57 -4.06 -2.32 -4.12
CA CYS A 57 -4.82 -1.33 -4.88
C CYS A 57 -6.00 -0.76 -4.07
N THR A 58 -6.75 -1.64 -3.38
CA THR A 58 -7.98 -1.27 -2.69
C THR A 58 -7.73 -0.78 -1.27
N ALA A 59 -7.32 -1.66 -0.35
CA ALA A 59 -7.17 -1.33 1.06
C ALA A 59 -6.13 -0.22 1.27
N ILE A 60 -5.00 -0.30 0.59
CA ILE A 60 -3.92 0.69 0.73
C ILE A 60 -4.09 1.86 -0.23
N GLY A 61 -4.27 1.60 -1.53
CA GLY A 61 -4.41 2.64 -2.55
C GLY A 61 -5.64 3.53 -2.31
N LEU A 62 -6.85 2.96 -2.37
CA LEU A 62 -8.08 3.72 -2.13
C LEU A 62 -8.15 4.26 -0.70
N GLY A 63 -7.65 3.53 0.29
CA GLY A 63 -7.58 4.01 1.68
C GLY A 63 -6.76 5.29 1.83
N ASN A 64 -5.59 5.36 1.19
CA ASN A 64 -4.74 6.56 1.20
C ASN A 64 -5.35 7.71 0.40
N VAL A 65 -5.96 7.45 -0.76
CA VAL A 65 -6.69 8.48 -1.52
C VAL A 65 -7.85 9.04 -0.70
N PHE A 66 -8.62 8.18 -0.03
CA PHE A 66 -9.71 8.60 0.85
C PHE A 66 -9.21 9.47 2.01
N SER A 67 -8.09 9.10 2.64
CA SER A 67 -7.44 9.91 3.68
C SER A 67 -7.03 11.29 3.16
N ALA A 68 -6.40 11.36 1.99
CA ALA A 68 -6.02 12.62 1.35
C ALA A 68 -7.25 13.52 1.10
N VAL A 69 -8.34 12.94 0.58
CA VAL A 69 -9.60 13.65 0.34
C VAL A 69 -10.22 14.16 1.65
N SER A 70 -10.18 13.37 2.72
CA SER A 70 -10.67 13.78 4.04
C SER A 70 -9.90 14.99 4.61
N ILE A 71 -8.62 15.17 4.25
CA ILE A 71 -7.82 16.34 4.63
C ILE A 71 -8.27 17.58 3.86
N ILE A 72 -8.58 17.46 2.55
CA ILE A 72 -9.09 18.56 1.72
C ILE A 72 -10.41 19.10 2.29
N PHE A 73 -11.34 18.20 2.66
CA PHE A 73 -12.63 18.56 3.24
C PHE A 73 -12.55 19.02 4.71
N LYS A 74 -11.35 19.09 5.30
CA LYS A 74 -11.11 19.50 6.69
C LYS A 74 -12.00 18.74 7.69
N SER A 75 -12.19 17.44 7.47
CA SER A 75 -13.01 16.61 8.35
C SER A 75 -12.46 16.63 9.78
N LYS A 76 -13.35 16.74 10.78
CA LYS A 76 -12.98 16.68 12.20
C LYS A 76 -12.32 15.35 12.61
N TYR A 77 -12.52 14.30 11.81
CA TYR A 77 -11.96 12.96 12.04
C TYR A 77 -10.69 12.68 11.21
N GLN A 78 -10.15 13.65 10.47
CA GLN A 78 -9.00 13.42 9.57
C GLN A 78 -7.79 12.79 10.26
N GLY A 79 -7.54 13.13 11.53
CA GLY A 79 -6.42 12.55 12.28
C GLY A 79 -6.59 11.06 12.57
N TYR A 80 -7.81 10.64 12.92
CA TYR A 80 -8.13 9.23 13.13
C TYR A 80 -8.09 8.44 11.83
N ILE A 81 -8.67 8.98 10.75
CA ILE A 81 -8.67 8.35 9.42
C ILE A 81 -7.23 8.17 8.93
N SER A 82 -6.41 9.22 9.00
CA SER A 82 -5.00 9.18 8.60
C SER A 82 -4.21 8.17 9.43
N SER A 83 -4.46 8.09 10.73
CA SER A 83 -3.80 7.11 11.62
C SER A 83 -4.14 5.68 11.24
N ILE A 84 -5.43 5.35 11.06
CA ILE A 84 -5.89 4.00 10.71
C ILE A 84 -5.28 3.55 9.38
N VAL A 85 -5.31 4.42 8.36
CA VAL A 85 -4.76 4.11 7.03
C VAL A 85 -3.23 3.95 7.09
N SER A 86 -2.55 4.75 7.91
CA SER A 86 -1.10 4.63 8.09
C SER A 86 -0.72 3.33 8.79
N TRP A 87 -1.48 2.91 9.79
CA TRP A 87 -1.26 1.61 10.45
C TRP A 87 -1.55 0.43 9.53
N ALA A 88 -2.61 0.51 8.72
CA ALA A 88 -2.91 -0.50 7.70
C ALA A 88 -1.76 -0.64 6.70
N LEU A 89 -1.17 0.49 6.27
CA LEU A 89 0.02 0.50 5.40
C LEU A 89 1.22 -0.20 6.06
N VAL A 90 1.50 0.09 7.34
CA VAL A 90 2.61 -0.56 8.06
C VAL A 90 2.41 -2.06 8.14
N VAL A 91 1.22 -2.52 8.54
CA VAL A 91 0.89 -3.95 8.60
C VAL A 91 1.05 -4.60 7.22
N TRP A 92 0.58 -3.93 6.17
CA TRP A 92 0.71 -4.44 4.80
C TRP A 92 2.17 -4.59 4.35
N ILE A 93 3.02 -3.60 4.63
CA ILE A 93 4.46 -3.68 4.31
C ILE A 93 5.11 -4.86 5.04
N ILE A 94 4.80 -5.05 6.32
CA ILE A 94 5.32 -6.19 7.10
C ILE A 94 4.89 -7.52 6.47
N VAL A 95 3.60 -7.67 6.16
CA VAL A 95 3.05 -8.87 5.51
C VAL A 95 3.76 -9.12 4.17
N GLN A 96 3.94 -8.09 3.35
CA GLN A 96 4.66 -8.22 2.07
C GLN A 96 6.13 -8.62 2.25
N CYS A 97 6.84 -8.03 3.21
CA CYS A 97 8.23 -8.39 3.48
C CYS A 97 8.37 -9.85 3.92
N ILE A 98 7.43 -10.35 4.74
CA ILE A 98 7.39 -11.75 5.16
C ILE A 98 7.09 -12.66 3.95
N MET A 99 6.09 -12.30 3.14
CA MET A 99 5.71 -13.11 1.97
C MET A 99 6.80 -13.23 0.92
N LEU A 100 7.61 -12.19 0.74
CA LEU A 100 8.68 -12.13 -0.26
C LEU A 100 10.04 -12.57 0.30
N GLU A 101 10.11 -12.97 1.58
CA GLU A 101 11.35 -13.27 2.30
C GLU A 101 12.45 -12.20 2.13
N MET A 102 12.06 -10.94 1.92
CA MET A 102 13.00 -9.82 1.78
C MET A 102 13.61 -9.39 3.12
N ILE A 103 13.31 -10.11 4.20
CA ILE A 103 13.95 -9.94 5.50
C ILE A 103 15.31 -10.63 5.43
N ILE A 104 16.29 -9.92 4.88
CA ILE A 104 17.69 -10.30 4.96
C ILE A 104 18.09 -10.16 6.43
N TYR A 105 18.27 -11.29 7.11
CA TYR A 105 19.01 -11.30 8.37
C TYR A 105 20.43 -10.81 8.07
N LEU A 106 20.82 -9.71 8.70
CA LEU A 106 22.21 -9.27 8.68
C LEU A 106 23.02 -10.36 9.38
N HIS A 107 23.79 -11.14 8.61
CA HIS A 107 24.75 -12.10 9.15
C HIS A 107 25.96 -11.36 9.71
#